data_AF-A0A0F2QUX2-F1
#
_entry.id   AF-A0A0F2QUX2-F1
#
_cell.length_a   1.000
_cell.length_b   1.000
_cell.length_c   1.000
_cell.angle_alpha   90.00
_cell.angle_beta   90.00
_cell.angle_gamma   90.00
#
_symmetry.space_group_name_H-M   'P 1'
#
loop_
_entity.id
_entity.type
_entity.pdbx_description
1 polymer ?
#
loop_
_entity_poly.entity_id
_entity_poly.type
_entity_poly.pdbx_seq_one_letter_code
_entity_poly.pdbx_strand_id
1 'polypeptide(L)'
;MQHIDIEQAAFSKVNLHNSLERLLKAFESKGMNVNDSLLPALTESEIKNQCSWFPGELTDEIIALYEWRGGQTKDALESEQPFWFRDNSFCSIERARFEYKSMMDSYGTYKPDHHMLKNAFPIASFNGAWYVIPTKGHNLASALKRPVISVHEGIVIYFYSIEKMVETCVEWVEHNNYSSDGLYPESIEMEIWKKHNPGIFS
;
A
#
# COMPACT_ATOMS: atom_id res chain seq x y z
N MET A 1 19.47 2.63 16.52
CA MET A 1 18.79 1.81 15.49
C MET A 1 19.05 0.37 15.89
N GLN A 2 18.04 -0.33 16.44
CA GLN A 2 18.19 -1.75 16.74
C GLN A 2 18.36 -2.51 15.42
N HIS A 3 19.38 -3.35 15.33
CA HIS A 3 19.49 -4.34 14.26
C HIS A 3 18.37 -5.36 14.49
N ILE A 4 17.24 -5.17 13.81
CA ILE A 4 16.24 -6.22 13.71
C ILE A 4 16.70 -7.09 12.53
N ASP A 5 17.23 -8.27 12.82
CA ASP A 5 17.45 -9.31 11.82
C ASP A 5 16.07 -9.83 11.39
N ILE A 6 15.47 -9.14 10.41
CA ILE A 6 14.23 -9.56 9.78
C ILE A 6 14.63 -10.32 8.52
N GLU A 7 14.52 -11.65 8.59
CA GLU A 7 14.57 -12.46 7.39
C GLU A 7 13.29 -12.18 6.58
N GLN A 8 13.40 -11.35 5.54
CA GLN A 8 12.30 -11.14 4.61
C GLN A 8 12.14 -12.39 3.75
N ALA A 9 10.97 -13.03 3.84
CA ALA A 9 10.60 -14.06 2.89
C ALA A 9 10.68 -13.51 1.46
N ALA A 10 11.05 -14.36 0.51
CA ALA A 10 11.01 -13.98 -0.90
C ALA A 10 9.56 -13.64 -1.31
N PHE A 11 9.42 -12.58 -2.12
CA PHE A 11 8.13 -12.17 -2.65
C PHE A 11 7.42 -13.31 -3.39
N SER A 12 6.11 -13.45 -3.16
CA SER A 12 5.27 -14.43 -3.84
C SER A 12 3.98 -13.79 -4.35
N LYS A 13 3.86 -13.69 -5.68
CA LYS A 13 2.64 -13.23 -6.37
C LYS A 13 1.40 -14.00 -5.92
N VAL A 14 1.51 -15.33 -5.81
CA VAL A 14 0.39 -16.19 -5.39
C VAL A 14 -0.05 -15.87 -3.97
N ASN A 15 0.90 -15.66 -3.05
CA ASN A 15 0.58 -15.34 -1.67
C ASN A 15 -0.07 -13.95 -1.56
N LEU A 16 0.47 -12.96 -2.27
CA LEU A 16 -0.12 -11.62 -2.32
C LEU A 16 -1.56 -11.66 -2.85
N HIS A 17 -1.82 -12.35 -3.96
CA HIS A 17 -3.16 -12.50 -4.53
C HIS A 17 -4.13 -13.18 -3.56
N ASN A 18 -3.70 -14.25 -2.90
CA ASN A 18 -4.52 -14.93 -1.89
C ASN A 18 -4.86 -14.02 -0.71
N SER A 19 -3.89 -13.23 -0.23
CA SER A 19 -4.11 -12.29 0.87
C SER A 19 -5.04 -11.13 0.48
N LEU A 20 -4.91 -10.60 -0.75
CA LEU A 20 -5.81 -9.56 -1.28
C LEU A 20 -7.24 -10.07 -1.46
N GLU A 21 -7.39 -11.30 -1.95
CA GLU A 21 -8.70 -11.96 -2.04
C GLU A 21 -9.32 -12.21 -0.66
N ARG A 22 -8.51 -12.55 0.35
CA ARG A 22 -8.97 -12.65 1.74
C ARG A 22 -9.39 -11.30 2.30
N LEU A 23 -8.65 -10.23 2.01
CA LEU A 23 -9.01 -8.86 2.43
C LEU A 23 -10.35 -8.43 1.82
N LEU A 24 -10.55 -8.70 0.52
CA LEU A 24 -11.82 -8.48 -0.16
C LEU A 24 -12.98 -9.18 0.56
N LYS A 25 -12.83 -10.48 0.84
CA LYS A 25 -13.84 -11.26 1.56
C LYS A 25 -14.07 -10.77 2.99
N ALA A 26 -13.03 -10.27 3.66
CA ALA A 26 -13.16 -9.70 4.99
C ALA A 26 -14.06 -8.46 4.95
N PHE A 27 -13.86 -7.54 3.98
CA PHE A 27 -14.75 -6.39 3.79
C PHE A 27 -16.20 -6.81 3.46
N GLU A 28 -16.37 -7.76 2.54
CA GLU A 28 -17.70 -8.26 2.16
C GLU A 28 -18.43 -8.91 3.35
N SER A 29 -17.71 -9.61 4.22
CA SER A 29 -18.28 -10.19 5.45
C SER A 29 -18.80 -9.15 6.45
N LYS A 30 -18.33 -7.91 6.33
CA LYS A 30 -18.81 -6.74 7.09
C LYS A 30 -19.95 -5.98 6.37
N GLY A 31 -20.44 -6.50 5.25
CA GLY A 31 -21.47 -5.85 4.43
C GLY A 31 -20.94 -4.70 3.58
N MET A 32 -19.62 -4.61 3.39
CA MET A 32 -18.99 -3.61 2.53
C MET A 32 -18.76 -4.23 1.14
N ASN A 33 -19.55 -3.79 0.16
CA ASN A 33 -19.45 -4.12 -1.25
C ASN A 33 -18.32 -3.34 -1.94
N VAL A 34 -17.09 -3.56 -1.46
CA VAL A 34 -15.89 -2.92 -2.02
C VAL A 34 -15.53 -3.45 -3.41
N ASN A 35 -16.04 -4.63 -3.81
CA ASN A 35 -15.77 -5.23 -5.12
C ASN A 35 -16.25 -4.34 -6.27
N ASP A 36 -17.41 -3.69 -6.13
CA ASP A 36 -17.99 -2.81 -7.15
C ASP A 36 -17.13 -1.56 -7.42
N SER A 37 -16.26 -1.19 -6.48
CA SER A 37 -15.33 -0.08 -6.64
C SER A 37 -14.07 -0.46 -7.44
N LEU A 38 -13.75 -1.76 -7.53
CA LEU A 38 -12.49 -2.26 -8.08
C LEU A 38 -12.53 -2.38 -9.60
N LEU A 39 -11.45 -1.93 -10.23
CA LEU A 39 -11.20 -2.11 -11.66
C LEU A 39 -10.76 -3.55 -11.97
N PRO A 40 -11.05 -4.08 -13.17
CA PRO A 40 -10.59 -5.40 -13.57
C PRO A 40 -9.06 -5.53 -13.51
N ALA A 41 -8.57 -6.76 -13.37
CA ALA A 41 -7.15 -7.08 -13.46
C ALA A 41 -6.55 -6.62 -14.80
N LEU A 42 -5.30 -6.19 -14.76
CA LEU A 42 -4.52 -5.82 -15.95
C LEU A 42 -3.47 -6.89 -16.25
N THR A 43 -3.11 -7.04 -17.52
CA THR A 43 -1.93 -7.80 -17.92
C THR A 43 -0.65 -7.02 -17.64
N GLU A 44 0.48 -7.72 -17.46
CA GLU A 44 1.78 -7.08 -17.29
C GLU A 44 2.12 -6.08 -18.41
N SER A 45 1.74 -6.39 -19.67
CA SER A 45 1.95 -5.47 -20.79
C SER A 45 1.11 -4.21 -20.67
N GLU A 46 -0.15 -4.31 -20.25
CA GLU A 46 -1.00 -3.14 -20.03
C GLU A 46 -0.45 -2.28 -18.89
N ILE A 47 -0.03 -2.90 -17.80
CA ILE A 47 0.57 -2.21 -16.64
C ILE A 47 1.81 -1.43 -17.09
N LYS A 48 2.76 -2.08 -17.79
CA LYS A 48 3.98 -1.43 -18.28
C LYS A 48 3.67 -0.27 -19.24
N ASN A 49 2.70 -0.44 -20.13
CA ASN A 49 2.30 0.61 -21.07
C ASN A 49 1.69 1.82 -20.35
N GLN A 50 0.75 1.57 -19.44
CA GLN A 50 0.08 2.62 -18.67
C GLN A 50 1.01 3.33 -17.69
N CYS A 51 2.05 2.65 -17.19
CA CYS A 51 3.07 3.20 -16.29
C CYS A 51 4.29 3.82 -17.00
N SER A 52 4.24 4.05 -18.32
CA SER A 52 5.35 4.66 -19.08
C SER A 52 5.75 6.07 -18.61
N TRP A 53 4.91 6.73 -17.80
CA TRP A 53 5.19 8.00 -17.15
C TRP A 53 6.13 7.88 -15.94
N PHE A 54 6.23 6.70 -15.32
CA PHE A 54 7.02 6.51 -14.12
C PHE A 54 8.51 6.39 -14.48
N PRO A 55 9.42 7.14 -13.82
CA PRO A 55 10.83 7.17 -14.23
C PRO A 55 11.65 5.95 -13.79
N GLY A 56 11.09 5.06 -12.96
CA GLY A 56 11.73 3.82 -12.50
C GLY A 56 11.20 2.57 -13.23
N GLU A 57 11.76 1.43 -12.86
CA GLU A 57 11.26 0.12 -13.34
C GLU A 57 10.24 -0.42 -12.34
N LEU A 58 9.12 -0.95 -12.81
CA LEU A 58 8.13 -1.55 -11.91
C LEU A 58 8.70 -2.83 -11.28
N THR A 59 8.41 -3.04 -10.00
CA THR A 59 8.79 -4.26 -9.29
C THR A 59 7.71 -5.34 -9.43
N ASP A 60 8.07 -6.58 -9.14
CA ASP A 60 7.14 -7.72 -9.18
C ASP A 60 5.95 -7.51 -8.24
N GLU A 61 6.14 -6.84 -7.10
CA GLU A 61 5.09 -6.50 -6.13
C GLU A 61 4.05 -5.56 -6.74
N ILE A 62 4.50 -4.53 -7.46
CA ILE A 62 3.62 -3.54 -8.10
C ILE A 62 2.87 -4.19 -9.27
N ILE A 63 3.58 -4.97 -10.09
CA ILE A 63 2.96 -5.70 -11.21
C ILE A 63 1.90 -6.67 -10.67
N ALA A 64 2.25 -7.48 -9.67
CA ALA A 64 1.31 -8.44 -9.09
C ALA A 64 0.09 -7.75 -8.47
N LEU A 65 0.24 -6.60 -7.82
CA LEU A 65 -0.87 -5.83 -7.27
C LEU A 65 -1.89 -5.47 -8.37
N TYR A 66 -1.42 -4.93 -9.50
CA TYR A 66 -2.29 -4.52 -10.61
C TYR A 66 -2.80 -5.69 -11.47
N GLU A 67 -2.10 -6.83 -11.47
CA GLU A 67 -2.59 -8.08 -12.05
C GLU A 67 -3.72 -8.72 -11.22
N TRP A 68 -3.86 -8.35 -9.95
CA TRP A 68 -5.02 -8.77 -9.15
C TRP A 68 -6.26 -7.91 -9.48
N ARG A 69 -6.12 -6.58 -9.38
CA ARG A 69 -7.14 -5.59 -9.75
C ARG A 69 -6.46 -4.28 -10.19
N GLY A 70 -7.07 -3.56 -11.12
CA GLY A 70 -6.53 -2.32 -11.70
C GLY A 70 -6.60 -1.08 -10.80
N GLY A 71 -6.74 -1.24 -9.48
CA GLY A 71 -7.08 -0.16 -8.54
C GLY A 71 -8.59 0.04 -8.40
N GLN A 72 -9.00 1.28 -8.12
CA GLN A 72 -10.41 1.67 -7.96
C GLN A 72 -10.86 2.66 -9.02
N THR A 73 -12.16 2.62 -9.33
CA THR A 73 -12.83 3.51 -10.29
C THR A 73 -12.92 4.96 -9.81
N LYS A 74 -13.12 5.13 -8.50
CA LYS A 74 -13.31 6.43 -7.83
C LYS A 74 -12.34 6.53 -6.67
N ASP A 75 -11.94 7.76 -6.35
CA ASP A 75 -11.17 8.03 -5.15
C ASP A 75 -12.01 7.73 -3.89
N ALA A 76 -11.34 7.56 -2.75
CA ALA A 76 -12.00 7.27 -1.48
C ALA A 76 -13.13 8.25 -1.08
N LEU A 77 -13.01 9.54 -1.44
CA LEU A 77 -14.04 10.54 -1.12
C LEU A 77 -15.28 10.43 -1.99
N GLU A 78 -15.18 9.72 -3.12
CA GLU A 78 -16.22 9.59 -4.14
C GLU A 78 -16.82 8.18 -4.19
N SER A 79 -16.17 7.22 -3.53
CA SER A 79 -16.65 5.85 -3.35
C SER A 79 -17.39 5.74 -2.01
N GLU A 80 -18.58 5.15 -2.01
CA GLU A 80 -19.29 4.87 -0.76
C GLU A 80 -18.56 3.82 0.08
N GLN A 81 -17.84 2.91 -0.58
CA GLN A 81 -17.17 1.77 0.05
C GLN A 81 -15.85 1.48 -0.67
N PRO A 82 -14.82 2.33 -0.49
CA PRO A 82 -13.52 2.12 -1.13
C PRO A 82 -12.77 0.94 -0.52
N PHE A 83 -11.95 0.31 -1.34
CA PHE A 83 -11.00 -0.72 -0.94
C PHE A 83 -9.79 -0.08 -0.23
N TRP A 84 -9.81 -0.16 1.09
CA TRP A 84 -8.82 0.46 1.96
C TRP A 84 -7.63 -0.46 2.23
N PHE A 85 -6.43 0.12 2.16
CA PHE A 85 -5.27 -0.31 2.92
C PHE A 85 -5.13 0.64 4.11
N ARG A 86 -5.66 0.25 5.29
CA ARG A 86 -5.69 1.10 6.49
C ARG A 86 -6.33 2.48 6.17
N ASP A 87 -5.55 3.55 6.05
CA ASP A 87 -6.07 4.89 5.74
C ASP A 87 -6.10 5.24 4.25
N ASN A 88 -5.44 4.46 3.41
CA ASN A 88 -5.18 4.82 2.03
C ASN A 88 -5.90 3.88 1.08
N SER A 89 -6.62 4.46 0.13
CA SER A 89 -7.38 3.69 -0.85
C SER A 89 -6.50 3.21 -1.98
N PHE A 90 -6.73 2.00 -2.47
CA PHE A 90 -5.98 1.42 -3.58
C PHE A 90 -6.11 2.28 -4.86
N CYS A 91 -4.99 2.84 -5.33
CA CYS A 91 -4.97 3.70 -6.51
C CYS A 91 -5.07 2.90 -7.81
N SER A 92 -5.88 3.38 -8.77
CA SER A 92 -5.69 3.03 -10.18
C SER A 92 -4.34 3.56 -10.70
N ILE A 93 -3.85 3.06 -11.84
CA ILE A 93 -2.61 3.56 -12.44
C ILE A 93 -2.73 5.06 -12.80
N GLU A 94 -3.89 5.50 -13.27
CA GLU A 94 -4.16 6.91 -13.54
C GLU A 94 -4.08 7.74 -12.27
N ARG A 95 -4.68 7.26 -11.17
CA ARG A 95 -4.58 7.94 -9.87
C ARG A 95 -3.15 7.95 -9.36
N ALA A 96 -2.44 6.83 -9.44
CA ALA A 96 -1.03 6.73 -9.05
C ALA A 96 -0.16 7.75 -9.79
N ARG A 97 -0.44 8.03 -11.08
CA ARG A 97 0.24 9.09 -11.84
C ARG A 97 0.00 10.48 -11.28
N PHE A 98 -1.27 10.80 -11.00
CA PHE A 98 -1.64 12.08 -10.41
C PHE A 98 -0.98 12.26 -9.04
N GLU A 99 -1.02 11.22 -8.21
CA GLU A 99 -0.48 11.21 -6.87
C GLU A 99 1.04 11.26 -6.84
N TYR A 100 1.72 10.57 -7.77
CA TYR A 100 3.16 10.69 -7.95
C TYR A 100 3.55 12.14 -8.23
N LYS A 101 2.82 12.83 -9.12
CA LYS A 101 3.08 14.26 -9.39
C LYS A 101 2.86 15.09 -8.12
N SER A 102 1.76 14.90 -7.41
CA SER A 102 1.44 15.62 -6.17
C SER A 102 2.51 15.42 -5.09
N MET A 103 2.93 14.18 -4.86
CA MET A 103 4.01 13.81 -3.94
C MET A 103 5.33 14.47 -4.36
N MET A 104 5.67 14.47 -5.65
CA MET A 104 6.92 15.06 -6.13
C MET A 104 6.93 16.59 -6.09
N ASP A 105 5.79 17.23 -6.30
CA ASP A 105 5.61 18.69 -6.19
C ASP A 105 5.63 19.17 -4.72
N SER A 106 5.46 18.26 -3.76
CA SER A 106 5.48 18.55 -2.32
C SER A 106 6.74 17.96 -1.66
N TYR A 107 6.66 16.73 -1.14
CA TYR A 107 7.76 16.06 -0.44
C TYR A 107 8.99 15.84 -1.33
N GLY A 108 8.78 15.58 -2.63
CA GLY A 108 9.88 15.39 -3.58
C GLY A 108 10.71 16.64 -3.86
N THR A 109 10.29 17.82 -3.39
CA THR A 109 11.10 19.05 -3.50
C THR A 109 12.24 19.11 -2.48
N TYR A 110 12.15 18.34 -1.38
CA TYR A 110 13.17 18.28 -0.35
C TYR A 110 14.31 17.35 -0.78
N LYS A 111 15.53 17.90 -0.94
CA LYS A 111 16.68 17.20 -1.53
C LYS A 111 17.02 15.85 -0.88
N PRO A 112 17.03 15.71 0.46
CA PRO A 112 17.33 14.43 1.10
C PRO A 112 16.38 13.29 0.71
N ASP A 113 15.11 13.60 0.46
CA ASP A 113 14.08 12.60 0.20
C ASP A 113 13.82 12.41 -1.31
N HIS A 114 14.14 13.42 -2.12
CA HIS A 114 13.90 13.45 -3.57
C HIS A 114 14.36 12.17 -4.27
N HIS A 115 15.58 11.70 -3.99
CA HIS A 115 16.12 10.54 -4.70
C HIS A 115 15.34 9.26 -4.40
N MET A 116 14.91 9.09 -3.15
CA MET A 116 14.10 7.93 -2.76
C MET A 116 12.69 8.05 -3.36
N LEU A 117 12.03 9.18 -3.20
CA LEU A 117 10.65 9.40 -3.65
C LEU A 117 10.50 9.35 -5.18
N LYS A 118 11.49 9.86 -5.92
CA LYS A 118 11.53 9.74 -7.40
C LYS A 118 11.50 8.28 -7.86
N ASN A 119 12.00 7.36 -7.04
CA ASN A 119 12.00 5.93 -7.32
C ASN A 119 11.00 5.20 -6.41
N ALA A 120 9.94 5.85 -5.95
CA ALA A 120 8.90 5.22 -5.15
C ALA A 120 7.55 5.32 -5.89
N PHE A 121 6.95 4.17 -6.18
CA PHE A 121 5.68 4.09 -6.90
C PHE A 121 4.51 4.16 -5.91
N PRO A 122 3.58 5.13 -6.02
CA PRO A 122 2.41 5.18 -5.16
C PRO A 122 1.42 4.08 -5.51
N ILE A 123 1.04 3.30 -4.49
CA ILE A 123 0.08 2.19 -4.62
C ILE A 123 -1.25 2.51 -3.94
N ALA A 124 -1.25 3.44 -2.99
CA ALA A 124 -2.45 3.86 -2.28
C ALA A 124 -2.33 5.33 -1.85
N SER A 125 -3.46 6.02 -1.78
CA SER A 125 -3.51 7.40 -1.29
C SER A 125 -4.84 7.77 -0.67
N PHE A 126 -4.79 8.79 0.17
CA PHE A 126 -5.95 9.47 0.72
C PHE A 126 -5.52 10.81 1.32
N ASN A 127 -6.24 11.89 0.99
CA ASN A 127 -6.09 13.19 1.65
C ASN A 127 -4.63 13.70 1.80
N GLY A 128 -3.81 13.54 0.75
CA GLY A 128 -2.40 13.96 0.77
C GLY A 128 -1.46 13.05 1.57
N ALA A 129 -1.92 11.87 1.94
CA ALA A 129 -1.08 10.75 2.38
C ALA A 129 -0.89 9.75 1.23
N TRP A 130 0.28 9.12 1.18
CA TRP A 130 0.60 8.08 0.21
C TRP A 130 1.24 6.86 0.87
N TYR A 131 0.88 5.69 0.38
CA TYR A 131 1.70 4.49 0.52
C TYR A 131 2.43 4.24 -0.78
N VAL A 132 3.76 4.12 -0.69
CA VAL A 132 4.65 3.94 -1.83
C VAL A 132 5.53 2.72 -1.67
N ILE A 133 5.87 2.07 -2.79
CA ILE A 133 6.86 0.99 -2.83
C ILE A 133 8.11 1.50 -3.56
N PRO A 134 9.30 1.44 -2.94
CA PRO A 134 10.54 1.81 -3.60
C PRO A 134 10.88 0.80 -4.71
N THR A 135 11.06 1.30 -5.92
CA THR A 135 11.47 0.54 -7.10
C THR A 135 12.98 0.47 -7.29
N LYS A 136 13.69 1.41 -6.68
CA LYS A 136 15.13 1.35 -6.42
C LYS A 136 15.33 1.49 -4.91
N GLY A 137 16.42 0.94 -4.39
CA GLY A 137 16.68 0.91 -2.93
C GLY A 137 16.45 2.24 -2.22
N HIS A 138 16.18 2.19 -0.92
CA HIS A 138 15.87 3.34 -0.07
C HIS A 138 16.91 3.51 1.05
N ASN A 139 16.89 4.66 1.72
CA ASN A 139 17.83 5.02 2.79
C ASN A 139 17.25 4.86 4.22
N LEU A 140 16.01 4.36 4.35
CA LEU A 140 15.31 4.27 5.65
C LEU A 140 15.73 3.06 6.51
N ALA A 141 15.89 1.87 5.91
CA ALA A 141 16.34 0.66 6.60
C ALA A 141 16.99 -0.30 5.61
N SER A 142 18.31 -0.48 5.71
CA SER A 142 19.08 -1.28 4.74
C SER A 142 18.74 -2.76 4.71
N ALA A 143 18.13 -3.29 5.78
CA ALA A 143 17.71 -4.69 5.86
C ALA A 143 16.44 -4.99 5.05
N LEU A 144 15.66 -3.96 4.70
CA LEU A 144 14.42 -4.13 3.95
C LEU A 144 14.66 -3.77 2.49
N LYS A 145 14.22 -4.62 1.56
CA LYS A 145 14.44 -4.38 0.13
C LYS A 145 13.38 -3.47 -0.46
N ARG A 146 12.11 -3.75 -0.15
CA ARG A 146 10.91 -3.10 -0.73
C ARG A 146 9.79 -2.95 0.32
N PRO A 147 10.01 -2.20 1.41
CA PRO A 147 8.96 -1.90 2.37
C PRO A 147 7.87 -1.04 1.75
N VAL A 148 6.69 -1.04 2.37
CA VAL A 148 5.70 0.00 2.11
C VAL A 148 6.04 1.20 2.98
N ILE A 149 6.29 2.34 2.34
CA ILE A 149 6.67 3.59 2.98
C ILE A 149 5.43 4.48 3.03
N SER A 150 5.14 5.03 4.20
CA SER A 150 4.15 6.10 4.35
C SER A 150 4.82 7.45 4.13
N VAL A 151 4.19 8.27 3.29
CA VAL A 151 4.58 9.67 3.03
C VAL A 151 3.42 10.54 3.50
N HIS A 152 3.47 10.95 4.76
CA HIS A 152 2.49 11.84 5.39
C HIS A 152 3.03 12.29 6.76
N GLU A 153 3.12 13.60 6.99
CA GLU A 153 3.72 14.21 8.20
C GLU A 153 5.14 13.70 8.51
N GLY A 154 5.84 13.23 7.48
CA GLY A 154 7.10 12.52 7.56
C GLY A 154 7.19 11.43 6.50
N ILE A 155 8.34 10.76 6.46
CA ILE A 155 8.59 9.64 5.58
C ILE A 155 9.12 8.48 6.41
N VAL A 156 8.31 7.45 6.56
CA VAL A 156 8.60 6.33 7.46
C VAL A 156 8.26 5.01 6.80
N ILE A 157 9.01 3.97 7.15
CA ILE A 157 8.60 2.60 6.84
C ILE A 157 7.34 2.32 7.66
N TYR A 158 6.28 1.91 6.98
CA TYR A 158 4.97 1.67 7.61
C TYR A 158 4.68 0.18 7.68
N PHE A 159 5.08 -0.58 6.65
CA PHE A 159 5.02 -2.04 6.64
C PHE A 159 6.31 -2.63 6.04
N TYR A 160 6.68 -3.84 6.49
CA TYR A 160 7.89 -4.50 5.98
C TYR A 160 7.82 -4.92 4.51
N SER A 161 6.63 -5.22 4.01
CA SER A 161 6.36 -5.52 2.62
C SER A 161 4.88 -5.30 2.31
N ILE A 162 4.51 -5.41 1.03
CA ILE A 162 3.10 -5.37 0.63
C ILE A 162 2.32 -6.56 1.21
N GLU A 163 2.91 -7.76 1.31
CA GLU A 163 2.26 -8.90 1.95
C GLU A 163 1.96 -8.60 3.42
N LYS A 164 2.91 -8.00 4.15
CA LYS A 164 2.70 -7.61 5.55
C LYS A 164 1.66 -6.52 5.70
N MET A 165 1.60 -5.56 4.78
CA MET A 165 0.51 -4.57 4.74
C MET A 165 -0.85 -5.26 4.61
N VAL A 166 -1.00 -6.16 3.64
CA VAL A 166 -2.28 -6.84 3.38
C VAL A 166 -2.65 -7.77 4.54
N GLU A 167 -1.71 -8.55 5.07
CA GLU A 167 -1.93 -9.40 6.26
C GLU A 167 -2.41 -8.58 7.47
N THR A 168 -1.81 -7.40 7.70
CA THR A 168 -2.23 -6.49 8.77
C THR A 168 -3.65 -5.98 8.53
N CYS A 169 -3.96 -5.54 7.30
CA CYS A 169 -5.29 -5.05 6.93
C CYS A 169 -6.37 -6.14 7.07
N VAL A 170 -6.06 -7.37 6.67
CA VAL A 170 -6.96 -8.51 6.83
C VAL A 170 -7.34 -8.71 8.28
N GLU A 171 -6.36 -8.74 9.18
CA GLU A 171 -6.62 -8.97 10.61
C GLU A 171 -7.40 -7.81 11.24
N TRP A 172 -7.18 -6.56 10.81
CA TRP A 172 -8.02 -5.44 11.25
C TRP A 172 -9.47 -5.62 10.83
N VAL A 173 -9.72 -5.87 9.54
CA VAL A 173 -11.08 -5.95 9.00
C VAL A 173 -11.81 -7.17 9.56
N GLU A 174 -11.15 -8.30 9.74
CA GLU A 174 -11.76 -9.52 10.31
C GLU A 174 -12.11 -9.37 11.80
N HIS A 175 -11.46 -8.45 12.52
CA HIS A 175 -11.69 -8.29 13.95
C HIS A 175 -13.13 -7.84 14.27
N ASN A 176 -13.66 -8.30 15.39
CA ASN A 176 -15.06 -8.06 15.78
C ASN A 176 -15.39 -6.57 16.01
N ASN A 177 -14.40 -5.78 16.43
CA ASN A 177 -14.56 -4.35 16.68
C ASN A 177 -14.36 -3.47 15.43
N TYR A 178 -14.15 -4.07 14.25
CA TYR A 178 -14.07 -3.30 13.01
C TYR A 178 -15.45 -2.74 12.66
N SER A 179 -15.57 -1.42 12.62
CA SER A 179 -16.76 -0.69 12.18
C SER A 179 -16.61 -0.15 10.77
N SER A 180 -17.74 0.06 10.09
CA SER A 180 -17.80 0.52 8.70
C SER A 180 -17.28 1.95 8.48
N ASP A 181 -17.16 2.74 9.55
CA ASP A 181 -16.53 4.06 9.54
C ASP A 181 -14.99 3.98 9.61
N GLY A 182 -14.43 2.77 9.68
CA GLY A 182 -12.99 2.53 9.79
C GLY A 182 -12.39 2.92 11.13
N LEU A 183 -13.22 3.37 12.09
CA LEU A 183 -12.75 3.73 13.42
C LEU A 183 -12.44 2.48 14.22
N TYR A 184 -11.27 2.46 14.82
CA TYR A 184 -10.77 1.30 15.51
C TYR A 184 -10.08 1.72 16.80
N PRO A 185 -10.27 1.00 17.93
CA PRO A 185 -9.54 1.31 19.15
C PRO A 185 -8.04 1.19 18.91
N GLU A 186 -7.30 2.28 19.17
CA GLU A 186 -5.85 2.37 18.94
C GLU A 186 -5.09 1.20 19.59
N SER A 187 -5.51 0.75 20.77
CA SER A 187 -4.86 -0.37 21.46
C SER A 187 -4.89 -1.68 20.66
N ILE A 188 -6.00 -1.98 20.01
CA ILE A 188 -6.17 -3.18 19.18
C ILE A 188 -5.43 -2.99 17.86
N GLU A 189 -5.47 -1.77 17.31
CA GLU A 189 -4.74 -1.43 16.10
C GLU A 189 -3.24 -1.71 16.29
N MET A 190 -2.68 -1.19 17.37
CA MET A 190 -1.27 -1.34 17.72
C MET A 190 -0.89 -2.77 18.08
N GLU A 191 -1.80 -3.56 18.66
CA GLU A 191 -1.58 -4.99 18.90
C GLU A 191 -1.38 -5.75 17.58
N ILE A 192 -2.32 -5.59 16.65
CA ILE A 192 -2.27 -6.22 15.32
C ILE A 192 -1.04 -5.71 14.55
N TRP A 193 -0.72 -4.41 14.66
CA TRP A 193 0.46 -3.85 14.02
C TRP A 193 1.75 -4.48 14.53
N LYS A 194 1.92 -4.56 15.85
CA LYS A 194 3.13 -5.13 16.48
C LYS A 194 3.29 -6.62 16.18
N LYS A 195 2.18 -7.34 15.96
CA LYS A 195 2.20 -8.74 15.55
C LYS A 195 2.79 -8.93 14.14
N HIS A 196 2.36 -8.12 13.18
CA HIS A 196 2.77 -8.27 11.76
C HIS A 196 4.03 -7.49 11.40
N ASN A 197 4.28 -6.37 12.09
CA ASN A 197 5.40 -5.47 11.83
C ASN A 197 6.14 -5.09 13.14
N PRO A 198 6.70 -6.10 13.85
CA PRO A 198 7.31 -5.89 15.16
C PRO A 198 8.51 -4.95 15.14
N GLY A 199 8.40 -3.81 15.85
CA GLY A 199 9.49 -2.86 16.00
C GLY A 199 9.50 -1.71 14.97
N ILE A 200 8.49 -1.62 14.09
CA ILE A 200 8.23 -0.38 13.33
C ILE A 200 7.76 0.73 14.27
N PHE A 201 6.84 0.41 15.18
CA PHE A 201 6.32 1.35 16.18
C PHE A 201 6.67 0.87 17.58
N SER A 202 7.46 1.67 18.29
CA SER A 202 7.92 1.44 19.67
C SER A 202 7.37 2.50 20.59
#